data_AF-A0A239P8A9-F1
#
_entry.id   AF-A0A239P8A9-F1
#
_cell.length_a   1.000
_cell.length_b   1.000
_cell.length_c   1.000
_cell.angle_alpha   90.00
_cell.angle_beta   90.00
_cell.angle_gamma   90.00
#
_symmetry.space_group_name_H-M   'P 1'
#
loop_
_entity.id
_entity.type
_entity.pdbx_description
1 polymer ?
#
loop_
_entity_poly.entity_id
_entity_poly.type
_entity_poly.pdbx_seq_one_letter_code
_entity_poly.pdbx_strand_id
1 'polypeptide(L)'
;NYAAANAYLDALAQHRASLGLPALSLAWGLWEQDGGMAGGLDEAARGRLSRSGIGAFGPDEALELFDAALGLGRAAVVPARFHLPALRNLAARDALPPLLRDLAGAAARRPAAPARRPDLAARLAGRPPEERERVVLELVRAEAAAALGHPSPDLVDLERGFMDQGFDSLTAVELRNRLGSAVGRRLPATLLFDHPTPAALAAHLHAAHLDAAPPHAAPPDAGAGGNGAAYRTALAQLDRLAADPAALGSAEVRARLRDLLARLEDAAPESAELAAASDDEIFDLIDNELGTA
;
A
#
# COMPACT_ATOMS: atom_id res chain seq x y z
N ASN A 1 7.14 14.76 8.05
CA ASN A 1 7.17 14.50 6.58
C ASN A 1 8.61 14.22 6.15
N TYR A 2 9.06 12.96 6.24
CA TYR A 2 10.47 12.57 6.03
C TYR A 2 10.82 12.39 4.54
N ALA A 3 9.93 11.75 3.78
CA ALA A 3 10.18 11.48 2.36
C ALA A 3 10.22 12.76 1.50
N ALA A 4 9.34 13.73 1.74
CA ALA A 4 9.35 14.97 0.95
C ALA A 4 10.61 15.81 1.21
N ALA A 5 11.11 15.84 2.45
CA ALA A 5 12.34 16.54 2.79
C ALA A 5 13.56 15.92 2.08
N ASN A 6 13.66 14.59 2.06
CA ASN A 6 14.76 13.92 1.36
C ASN A 6 14.64 14.04 -0.17
N ALA A 7 13.42 13.96 -0.72
CA ALA A 7 13.18 14.17 -2.15
C ALA A 7 13.57 15.59 -2.61
N TYR A 8 13.39 16.60 -1.74
CA TYR A 8 13.87 17.95 -2.00
C TYR A 8 15.40 18.01 -2.12
N LEU A 9 16.14 17.32 -1.25
CA LEU A 9 17.60 17.28 -1.31
C LEU A 9 18.09 16.63 -2.61
N ASP A 10 17.43 15.56 -3.05
CA ASP A 10 17.72 14.90 -4.33
C ASP A 10 17.50 15.85 -5.51
N ALA A 11 16.36 16.55 -5.52
CA ALA A 11 16.02 17.52 -6.55
C ALA A 11 16.98 18.73 -6.55
N LEU A 12 17.37 19.22 -5.37
CA LEU A 12 18.34 20.32 -5.23
C LEU A 12 19.71 19.93 -5.78
N ALA A 13 20.19 18.72 -5.49
CA ALA A 13 21.47 18.27 -6.01
C ALA A 13 21.44 18.14 -7.54
N GLN A 14 20.37 17.61 -8.11
CA GLN A 14 20.16 17.57 -9.56
C GLN A 14 20.09 18.96 -10.18
N HIS A 15 19.38 19.91 -9.54
CA HIS A 15 19.28 21.28 -10.02
C HIS A 15 20.65 21.97 -10.04
N ARG A 16 21.45 21.84 -8.97
CA ARG A 16 22.82 22.38 -8.92
C ARG A 16 23.70 21.78 -10.01
N ALA A 17 23.63 20.47 -10.23
CA ALA A 17 24.38 19.81 -11.28
C ALA A 17 23.98 20.31 -12.69
N SER A 18 22.69 20.62 -12.92
CA SER A 18 22.23 21.21 -14.17
C SER A 18 22.80 22.61 -14.43
N LEU A 19 23.24 23.31 -13.39
CA LEU A 19 23.91 24.61 -13.44
C LEU A 19 25.44 24.49 -13.45
N GLY A 20 25.99 23.27 -13.54
CA GLY A 20 27.43 23.02 -13.45
C GLY A 20 28.04 23.22 -12.06
N LEU A 21 27.20 23.30 -11.02
CA LEU A 21 27.64 23.46 -9.63
C LEU A 21 27.79 22.09 -8.96
N PRO A 22 28.79 21.92 -8.07
CA PRO A 22 28.99 20.67 -7.35
C PRO A 22 27.83 20.46 -6.35
N ALA A 23 27.26 19.26 -6.40
CA ALA A 23 26.32 18.72 -5.42
C ALA A 23 26.25 17.20 -5.52
N LEU A 24 26.07 16.55 -4.38
CA LEU A 24 25.82 15.11 -4.27
C LEU A 24 24.78 14.87 -3.18
N SER A 25 23.67 14.22 -3.54
CA SER A 25 22.69 13.69 -2.59
C SER A 25 22.85 12.16 -2.49
N LEU A 26 22.79 11.65 -1.26
CA LEU A 26 22.92 10.24 -0.94
C LEU A 26 21.68 9.77 -0.19
N ALA A 27 20.79 9.08 -0.90
CA ALA A 27 19.61 8.46 -0.31
C ALA A 27 20.01 7.12 0.31
N TRP A 28 20.52 7.19 1.54
CA TRP A 28 21.06 6.03 2.26
C TRP A 28 20.02 4.95 2.50
N GLY A 29 20.42 3.69 2.26
CA GLY A 29 19.75 2.50 2.75
C GLY A 29 19.93 2.33 4.26
N LEU A 30 19.56 1.15 4.78
CA LEU A 30 19.59 0.89 6.22
C LEU A 30 21.03 0.73 6.74
N TRP A 31 21.38 1.49 7.78
CA TRP A 31 22.66 1.35 8.49
C TRP A 31 22.51 0.40 9.67
N GLU A 32 23.50 -0.47 9.88
CA GLU A 32 23.64 -1.29 11.06
C GLU A 32 24.40 -0.52 12.15
N GLN A 33 23.67 0.14 13.04
CA GLN A 33 24.24 0.89 14.16
C GLN A 33 23.29 0.92 15.35
N ASP A 34 23.85 0.90 16.55
CA ASP A 34 23.12 1.13 17.80
C ASP A 34 22.88 2.64 17.95
N GLY A 35 21.68 3.10 17.60
CA GLY A 35 21.27 4.51 17.68
C GLY A 35 20.96 5.17 16.33
N GLY A 36 20.60 6.46 16.36
CA GLY A 36 20.16 7.21 15.18
C GLY A 36 18.76 6.82 14.69
N MET A 37 18.39 7.20 13.45
CA MET A 37 17.04 6.99 12.91
C MET A 37 16.65 5.50 12.77
N ALA A 38 17.64 4.60 12.67
CA ALA A 38 17.43 3.15 12.57
C ALA A 38 17.52 2.44 13.95
N GLY A 39 18.04 3.10 14.98
CA GLY A 39 18.22 2.51 16.32
C GLY A 39 16.92 2.27 17.08
N GLY A 40 15.79 2.82 16.62
CA GLY A 40 14.46 2.55 17.18
C GLY A 40 13.75 1.35 16.53
N LEU A 41 14.36 0.68 15.55
CA LEU A 41 13.77 -0.50 14.92
C LEU A 41 13.99 -1.71 15.81
N ASP A 42 12.90 -2.34 16.23
CA ASP A 42 12.94 -3.63 16.91
C ASP A 42 13.44 -4.75 15.96
N GLU A 43 13.82 -5.88 16.54
CA GLU A 43 14.32 -7.05 15.78
C GLU A 43 13.28 -7.54 14.75
N ALA A 44 11.98 -7.36 15.05
CA ALA A 44 10.91 -7.69 14.12
C ALA A 44 10.91 -6.77 12.89
N ALA A 45 11.10 -5.46 13.06
CA ALA A 45 11.20 -4.48 11.99
C ALA A 45 12.46 -4.70 11.13
N ARG A 46 13.61 -5.00 11.74
CA ARG A 46 14.82 -5.43 11.01
C ARG A 46 14.56 -6.71 10.21
N GLY A 47 13.88 -7.69 10.81
CA GLY A 47 13.45 -8.91 10.13
C GLY A 47 12.52 -8.65 8.95
N ARG A 48 11.59 -7.69 9.05
CA ARG A 48 10.70 -7.27 7.94
C ARG A 48 11.50 -6.66 6.79
N LEU A 49 12.41 -5.73 7.08
CA LEU A 49 13.26 -5.08 6.08
C LEU A 49 14.15 -6.10 5.35
N SER A 50 14.77 -7.03 6.08
CA SER A 50 15.56 -8.12 5.50
C SER A 50 14.71 -9.01 4.55
N ARG A 51 13.46 -9.33 4.93
CA ARG A 51 12.52 -10.08 4.07
C ARG A 51 12.09 -9.31 2.82
N SER A 52 12.10 -7.97 2.85
CA SER A 52 11.85 -7.12 1.69
C SER A 52 13.01 -7.11 0.68
N GLY A 53 14.13 -7.75 1.03
CA GLY A 53 15.34 -7.84 0.21
C GLY A 53 16.26 -6.62 0.33
N ILE A 54 16.00 -5.73 1.30
CA ILE A 54 16.87 -4.62 1.67
C ILE A 54 17.70 -5.06 2.88
N GLY A 55 19.02 -5.05 2.72
CA GLY A 55 19.97 -5.38 3.78
C GLY A 55 20.44 -4.13 4.53
N ALA A 56 20.80 -4.30 5.80
CA ALA A 56 21.60 -3.33 6.51
C ALA A 56 23.08 -3.50 6.13
N PHE A 57 23.85 -2.42 6.19
CA PHE A 57 25.31 -2.44 6.05
C PHE A 57 25.96 -1.68 7.20
N GLY A 58 27.18 -2.08 7.57
CA GLY A 58 27.93 -1.47 8.66
C GLY A 58 28.50 -0.09 8.30
N PRO A 59 28.96 0.69 9.30
CA PRO A 59 29.54 2.01 9.07
C PRO A 59 30.74 2.00 8.11
N ASP A 60 31.58 0.97 8.18
CA ASP A 60 32.75 0.85 7.29
C ASP A 60 32.33 0.70 5.82
N GLU A 61 31.37 -0.19 5.55
CA GLU A 61 30.79 -0.37 4.21
C GLU A 61 30.07 0.91 3.74
N ALA A 62 29.44 1.66 4.65
CA ALA A 62 28.81 2.92 4.32
C ALA A 62 29.83 3.99 3.88
N LEU A 63 30.99 4.07 4.54
CA LEU A 63 32.06 4.98 4.16
C LEU A 63 32.71 4.58 2.83
N GLU A 64 32.88 3.28 2.56
CA GLU A 64 33.30 2.80 1.25
C GLU A 64 32.31 3.21 0.14
N LEU A 65 31.00 3.12 0.41
CA LEU A 65 29.96 3.56 -0.51
C LEU A 65 29.94 5.09 -0.69
N PHE A 66 30.26 5.84 0.36
CA PHE A 66 30.43 7.30 0.27
C PHE A 66 31.56 7.67 -0.69
N ASP A 67 32.74 7.06 -0.50
CA ASP A 67 33.90 7.28 -1.37
C ASP A 67 33.62 6.86 -2.81
N ALA A 68 32.94 5.72 -3.01
CA ALA A 68 32.51 5.28 -4.33
C ALA A 68 31.55 6.29 -4.98
N ALA A 69 30.60 6.85 -4.22
CA ALA A 69 29.63 7.82 -4.72
C ALA A 69 30.29 9.12 -5.21
N LEU A 70 31.34 9.58 -4.53
CA LEU A 70 32.13 10.75 -4.96
C LEU A 70 32.74 10.54 -6.36
N GLY A 71 33.09 9.30 -6.73
CA GLY A 71 33.68 8.95 -8.02
C GLY A 71 32.69 8.75 -9.18
N LEU A 72 31.38 8.65 -8.91
CA LEU A 72 30.38 8.30 -9.95
C LEU A 72 30.01 9.45 -10.90
N GLY A 73 30.32 10.70 -10.52
CA GLY A 73 29.91 11.89 -11.29
C GLY A 73 28.39 12.05 -11.40
N ARG A 74 27.63 11.50 -10.45
CA ARG A 74 26.17 11.58 -10.38
C ARG A 74 25.74 12.53 -9.28
N ALA A 75 24.71 13.33 -9.53
CA ALA A 75 24.21 14.32 -8.56
C ALA A 75 23.37 13.69 -7.44
N ALA A 76 22.74 12.55 -7.69
CA ALA A 76 21.95 11.82 -6.70
C ALA A 76 22.16 10.32 -6.90
N VAL A 77 22.49 9.60 -5.82
CA VAL A 77 22.66 8.14 -5.83
C VAL A 77 22.04 7.53 -4.58
N VAL A 78 21.76 6.23 -4.65
CA VAL A 78 21.14 5.44 -3.57
C VAL A 78 22.14 4.39 -3.09
N PRO A 79 22.93 4.64 -2.04
CA PRO A 79 23.78 3.62 -1.44
C PRO A 79 22.91 2.68 -0.61
N ALA A 80 22.61 1.50 -1.15
CA ALA A 80 21.77 0.51 -0.49
C ALA A 80 22.25 -0.91 -0.77
N ARG A 81 22.13 -1.78 0.24
CA ARG A 81 22.44 -3.20 0.12
C ARG A 81 21.18 -3.97 -0.25
N PHE A 82 21.28 -4.78 -1.30
CA PHE A 82 20.18 -5.62 -1.77
C PHE A 82 20.52 -7.10 -1.67
N HIS A 83 19.63 -7.88 -1.06
CA HIS A 83 19.75 -9.33 -1.03
C HIS A 83 19.10 -9.93 -2.28
N LEU A 84 19.86 -10.01 -3.38
CA LEU A 84 19.37 -10.45 -4.69
C LEU A 84 18.60 -11.78 -4.67
N PRO A 85 19.01 -12.82 -3.90
CA PRO A 85 18.21 -14.05 -3.80
C PRO A 85 16.83 -13.82 -3.18
N ALA A 86 16.70 -12.89 -2.22
CA ALA A 86 15.41 -12.55 -1.63
C ALA A 86 14.53 -11.78 -2.63
N LEU A 87 15.11 -10.82 -3.37
CA LEU A 87 14.38 -10.10 -4.42
C LEU A 87 13.89 -11.04 -5.54
N ARG A 88 14.69 -12.04 -5.93
CA ARG A 88 14.27 -13.07 -6.90
C ARG A 88 13.11 -13.92 -6.37
N ASN A 89 13.14 -14.30 -5.09
CA ASN A 89 12.04 -15.02 -4.46
C ASN A 89 10.75 -14.18 -4.39
N LEU A 90 10.86 -12.87 -4.15
CA LEU A 90 9.72 -11.95 -4.19
C LEU A 90 9.18 -11.79 -5.62
N ALA A 91 10.07 -11.69 -6.62
CA ALA A 91 9.69 -11.61 -8.03
C ALA A 91 8.93 -12.87 -8.48
N ALA A 92 9.39 -14.05 -8.09
CA ALA A 92 8.73 -15.33 -8.39
C ALA A 92 7.31 -15.44 -7.78
N ARG A 93 6.99 -14.61 -6.79
CA ARG A 93 5.70 -14.57 -6.11
C ARG A 93 4.84 -13.36 -6.52
N ASP A 94 5.26 -12.63 -7.56
CA ASP A 94 4.65 -11.37 -8.02
C ASP A 94 4.46 -10.32 -6.89
N ALA A 95 5.34 -10.38 -5.89
CA ALA A 95 5.30 -9.52 -4.71
C ALA A 95 6.38 -8.41 -4.75
N LEU A 96 7.16 -8.35 -5.82
CA LEU A 96 8.26 -7.40 -5.96
C LEU A 96 7.78 -6.07 -6.57
N PRO A 97 8.08 -4.91 -5.93
CA PRO A 97 7.78 -3.60 -6.50
C PRO A 97 8.37 -3.43 -7.91
N PRO A 98 7.66 -2.76 -8.84
CA PRO A 98 8.12 -2.60 -10.23
C PRO A 98 9.53 -2.01 -10.35
N LEU A 99 9.89 -1.06 -9.48
CA LEU A 99 11.21 -0.40 -9.47
C LEU A 99 12.38 -1.36 -9.17
N LEU A 100 12.13 -2.51 -8.54
CA LEU A 100 13.17 -3.47 -8.15
C LEU A 100 13.28 -4.67 -9.10
N ARG A 101 12.42 -4.78 -10.11
CA ARG A 101 12.37 -5.94 -11.02
C ARG A 101 13.66 -6.12 -11.80
N ASP A 102 14.22 -5.03 -12.31
CA ASP A 102 15.46 -5.07 -13.07
C ASP A 102 16.64 -5.52 -12.19
N LEU A 103 16.60 -5.18 -10.90
CA LEU A 103 17.61 -5.54 -9.91
C LEU A 103 17.58 -7.04 -9.55
N ALA A 104 16.40 -7.67 -9.56
CA ALA A 104 16.27 -9.13 -9.37
C ALA A 104 16.89 -9.93 -10.54
N GLY A 105 17.21 -9.25 -11.65
CA GLY A 105 17.80 -9.77 -12.86
C GLY A 105 16.74 -10.07 -13.92
N ALA A 106 17.02 -9.67 -15.16
CA ALA A 106 16.31 -10.11 -16.36
C ALA A 106 16.56 -11.60 -16.64
N ALA A 107 16.33 -12.48 -15.66
CA ALA A 107 16.26 -13.90 -15.90
C ALA A 107 14.96 -14.14 -16.68
N ALA A 108 15.14 -14.54 -17.94
CA ALA A 108 14.12 -14.86 -18.93
C ALA A 108 12.79 -15.29 -18.29
N ARG A 109 11.69 -14.73 -18.81
CA ARG A 109 10.32 -15.22 -18.66
C ARG A 109 10.29 -16.74 -18.86
N ARG A 110 10.60 -17.49 -17.81
CA ARG A 110 10.10 -18.82 -17.63
C ARG A 110 8.80 -18.57 -16.91
N PRO A 111 7.65 -18.92 -17.50
CA PRO A 111 6.43 -18.89 -16.73
C PRO A 111 6.72 -19.79 -15.53
N ALA A 112 6.84 -19.18 -14.35
CA ALA A 112 6.78 -19.94 -13.13
C ALA A 112 5.44 -20.66 -13.24
N ALA A 113 5.48 -21.99 -13.35
CA ALA A 113 4.28 -22.77 -13.14
C ALA A 113 3.69 -22.23 -11.83
N PRO A 114 2.42 -21.79 -11.82
CA PRO A 114 1.87 -21.10 -10.66
C PRO A 114 2.16 -21.99 -9.47
N ALA A 115 2.99 -21.50 -8.55
CA ALA A 115 3.12 -22.13 -7.25
C ALA A 115 1.74 -22.00 -6.67
N ARG A 116 0.95 -23.07 -6.82
CA ARG A 116 -0.45 -23.17 -6.47
C ARG A 116 -0.48 -23.11 -4.96
N ARG A 117 -0.38 -21.89 -4.41
CA ARG A 117 -0.81 -21.61 -3.04
C ARG A 117 -2.23 -22.17 -2.98
N PRO A 118 -2.56 -22.94 -1.93
CA PRO A 118 -3.84 -23.63 -1.87
C PRO A 118 -4.93 -22.57 -1.99
N ASP A 119 -5.65 -22.64 -3.11
CA ASP A 119 -6.77 -21.79 -3.44
C ASP A 119 -7.74 -21.85 -2.26
N LEU A 120 -8.07 -20.70 -1.67
CA LEU A 120 -9.04 -20.63 -0.59
C LEU A 120 -10.35 -21.32 -1.01
N ALA A 121 -10.75 -21.23 -2.29
CA ALA A 121 -11.91 -21.93 -2.81
C ALA A 121 -11.82 -23.45 -2.65
N ALA A 122 -10.64 -24.04 -2.91
CA ALA A 122 -10.40 -25.46 -2.72
C ALA A 122 -10.38 -25.86 -1.23
N ARG A 123 -9.94 -24.97 -0.33
CA ARG A 123 -9.97 -25.22 1.13
C ARG A 123 -11.37 -25.14 1.73
N LEU A 124 -12.24 -24.33 1.13
CA LEU A 124 -13.63 -24.12 1.57
C LEU A 124 -14.61 -25.12 0.94
N ALA A 125 -14.26 -25.72 -0.21
CA ALA A 125 -15.09 -26.70 -0.90
C ALA A 125 -15.47 -27.88 0.01
N GLY A 126 -16.77 -28.19 0.07
CA GLY A 126 -17.31 -29.33 0.82
C GLY A 126 -17.37 -29.16 2.35
N ARG A 127 -16.91 -28.03 2.90
CA ARG A 127 -17.01 -27.74 4.34
C ARG A 127 -18.37 -27.14 4.72
N PRO A 128 -18.86 -27.37 5.95
CA PRO A 128 -20.02 -26.66 6.49
C PRO A 128 -19.71 -25.17 6.71
N PRO A 129 -20.73 -24.29 6.74
CA PRO A 129 -20.54 -22.83 6.84
C PRO A 129 -19.68 -22.38 8.04
N GLU A 130 -19.89 -22.98 9.20
CA GLU A 130 -19.13 -22.65 10.42
C GLU A 130 -17.63 -23.01 10.30
N GLU A 131 -17.32 -24.12 9.63
CA GLU A 131 -15.92 -24.48 9.35
C GLU A 131 -15.28 -23.57 8.30
N ARG A 132 -16.07 -23.07 7.35
CA ARG A 132 -15.57 -22.14 6.32
C ARG A 132 -15.15 -20.82 6.95
N GLU A 133 -15.99 -20.26 7.81
CA GLU A 133 -15.70 -19.02 8.54
C GLU A 133 -14.43 -19.16 9.37
N ARG A 134 -14.30 -20.26 10.12
CA ARG A 134 -13.08 -20.56 10.89
C ARG A 134 -11.82 -20.65 10.02
N VAL A 135 -11.90 -21.31 8.86
CA VAL A 135 -10.78 -21.43 7.92
C VAL A 135 -10.35 -20.07 7.35
N VAL A 136 -11.32 -19.20 7.05
CA VAL A 136 -11.03 -17.84 6.57
C VAL A 136 -10.40 -17.00 7.68
N LEU A 137 -10.91 -17.11 8.91
CA LEU A 137 -10.36 -16.41 10.07
C LEU A 137 -8.91 -16.84 10.35
N GLU A 138 -8.63 -18.14 10.36
CA GLU A 138 -7.28 -18.68 10.54
C GLU A 138 -6.32 -18.18 9.44
N LEU A 139 -6.79 -18.07 8.19
CA LEU A 139 -6.01 -17.49 7.10
C LEU A 139 -5.69 -16.01 7.35
N VAL A 140 -6.69 -15.20 7.75
CA VAL A 140 -6.49 -13.78 8.03
C VAL A 140 -5.47 -13.58 9.15
N ARG A 141 -5.58 -14.34 10.24
CA ARG A 141 -4.62 -14.29 11.36
C ARG A 141 -3.21 -14.70 10.94
N ALA A 142 -3.08 -15.77 10.15
CA ALA A 142 -1.78 -16.24 9.68
C ALA A 142 -1.08 -15.18 8.81
N GLU A 143 -1.81 -14.56 7.89
CA GLU A 143 -1.22 -13.51 7.04
C GLU A 143 -0.98 -12.21 7.81
N ALA A 144 -1.84 -11.86 8.77
CA ALA A 144 -1.65 -10.71 9.65
C ALA A 144 -0.40 -10.87 10.53
N ALA A 145 -0.23 -12.03 11.17
CA ALA A 145 0.97 -12.33 11.95
C ALA A 145 2.22 -12.31 11.07
N ALA A 146 2.15 -12.85 9.86
CA ALA A 146 3.29 -12.84 8.95
C ALA A 146 3.64 -11.42 8.46
N ALA A 147 2.66 -10.53 8.30
CA ALA A 147 2.89 -9.11 7.97
C ALA A 147 3.52 -8.34 9.15
N LEU A 148 3.07 -8.60 10.39
CA LEU A 148 3.67 -8.01 11.59
C LEU A 148 5.05 -8.62 11.94
N GLY A 149 5.35 -9.82 11.44
CA GLY A 149 6.56 -10.57 11.76
C GLY A 149 6.45 -11.39 13.05
N HIS A 150 5.22 -11.67 13.50
CA HIS A 150 4.97 -12.51 14.65
C HIS A 150 5.24 -13.99 14.34
N PRO A 151 5.79 -14.75 15.30
CA PRO A 151 6.07 -16.18 15.13
C PRO A 151 4.81 -17.05 15.12
N SER A 152 3.68 -16.52 15.62
CA SER A 152 2.40 -17.25 15.69
C SER A 152 1.21 -16.35 15.33
N PRO A 153 0.20 -16.89 14.62
CA PRO A 153 -1.10 -16.24 14.43
C PRO A 153 -1.85 -15.97 15.73
N ASP A 154 -1.53 -16.67 16.82
CA ASP A 154 -2.20 -16.51 18.11
C ASP A 154 -1.91 -15.16 18.78
N LEU A 155 -0.84 -14.48 18.36
CA LEU A 155 -0.48 -13.15 18.83
C LEU A 155 -1.31 -12.04 18.18
N VAL A 156 -2.13 -12.36 17.17
CA VAL A 156 -3.08 -11.43 16.55
C VAL A 156 -4.43 -11.58 17.23
N ASP A 157 -4.88 -10.50 17.85
CA ASP A 157 -6.17 -10.37 18.51
C ASP A 157 -7.28 -10.20 17.46
N LEU A 158 -8.39 -10.92 17.65
CA LEU A 158 -9.49 -11.01 16.69
C LEU A 158 -10.34 -9.75 16.62
N GLU A 159 -10.52 -9.08 17.76
CA GLU A 159 -11.45 -7.97 17.96
C GLU A 159 -10.74 -6.63 18.03
N ARG A 160 -9.44 -6.63 18.29
CA ARG A 160 -8.64 -5.41 18.30
C ARG A 160 -8.41 -4.90 16.87
N GLY A 161 -8.47 -3.58 16.68
CA GLY A 161 -8.20 -2.96 15.39
C GLY A 161 -6.78 -3.24 14.89
N PHE A 162 -6.59 -3.39 13.58
CA PHE A 162 -5.27 -3.61 12.98
C PHE A 162 -4.28 -2.50 13.37
N MET A 163 -4.71 -1.23 13.35
CA MET A 163 -3.83 -0.10 13.71
C MET A 163 -3.38 -0.18 15.17
N ASP A 164 -4.29 -0.55 16.09
CA ASP A 164 -3.96 -0.71 17.51
C ASP A 164 -3.04 -1.91 17.78
N GLN A 165 -2.94 -2.84 16.82
CA GLN A 165 -2.05 -4.01 16.85
C GLN A 165 -0.70 -3.74 16.15
N GLY A 166 -0.44 -2.50 15.71
CA GLY A 166 0.84 -2.11 15.10
C GLY A 166 0.88 -2.21 13.58
N PHE A 167 -0.29 -2.28 12.92
CA PHE A 167 -0.35 -2.04 11.47
C PHE A 167 -0.18 -0.55 11.16
N ASP A 168 0.55 -0.29 10.08
CA ASP A 168 0.85 1.00 9.49
C ASP A 168 0.58 0.96 7.97
N SER A 169 0.84 2.05 7.26
CA SER A 169 0.61 2.14 5.81
C SER A 169 1.36 1.10 4.99
N LEU A 170 2.53 0.62 5.44
CA LEU A 170 3.33 -0.36 4.69
C LEU A 170 2.85 -1.79 4.96
N THR A 171 2.63 -2.13 6.22
CA THR A 171 2.13 -3.45 6.66
C THR A 171 0.68 -3.68 6.23
N ALA A 172 -0.13 -2.64 6.12
CA ALA A 172 -1.48 -2.71 5.54
C ALA A 172 -1.45 -3.15 4.06
N VAL A 173 -0.54 -2.56 3.26
CA VAL A 173 -0.33 -2.92 1.86
C VAL A 173 0.19 -4.35 1.73
N GLU A 174 1.09 -4.77 2.63
CA GLU A 174 1.62 -6.13 2.67
C GLU A 174 0.53 -7.16 2.98
N LEU A 175 -0.29 -6.95 4.02
CA LEU A 175 -1.40 -7.83 4.37
C LEU A 175 -2.40 -7.96 3.21
N ARG A 176 -2.78 -6.84 2.59
CA ARG A 176 -3.66 -6.85 1.41
C ARG A 176 -3.08 -7.69 0.28
N ASN A 177 -1.78 -7.56 -0.02
CA ASN A 177 -1.14 -8.35 -1.09
C ASN A 177 -1.14 -9.84 -0.79
N ARG A 178 -0.84 -10.19 0.46
CA ARG A 178 -0.83 -11.58 0.96
C ARG A 178 -2.22 -12.20 0.85
N LEU A 179 -3.24 -11.52 1.38
CA LEU A 179 -4.63 -11.96 1.30
C LEU A 179 -5.12 -12.03 -0.14
N GLY A 180 -4.81 -11.03 -0.97
CA GLY A 180 -5.22 -11.05 -2.38
C GLY A 180 -4.63 -12.25 -3.14
N SER A 181 -3.39 -12.62 -2.82
CA SER A 181 -2.76 -13.82 -3.38
C SER A 181 -3.40 -15.12 -2.87
N ALA A 182 -3.82 -15.16 -1.61
CA ALA A 182 -4.43 -16.36 -1.00
C ALA A 182 -5.88 -16.59 -1.45
N VAL A 183 -6.63 -15.50 -1.66
CA VAL A 183 -8.03 -15.52 -2.12
C VAL A 183 -8.11 -15.55 -3.65
N GLY A 184 -6.99 -15.36 -4.36
CA GLY A 184 -6.94 -15.38 -5.82
C GLY A 184 -7.60 -14.17 -6.48
N ARG A 185 -7.75 -13.04 -5.77
CA ARG A 185 -8.38 -11.82 -6.28
C ARG A 185 -7.66 -10.56 -5.80
N ARG A 186 -7.77 -9.49 -6.57
CA ARG A 186 -7.27 -8.18 -6.16
C ARG A 186 -8.21 -7.59 -5.11
N LEU A 187 -7.68 -7.20 -3.95
CA LEU A 187 -8.44 -6.59 -2.88
C LEU A 187 -8.27 -5.06 -2.89
N PRO A 188 -9.29 -4.28 -2.47
CA PRO A 188 -9.21 -2.82 -2.39
C PRO A 188 -8.09 -2.34 -1.46
N ALA A 189 -7.61 -1.11 -1.70
CA ALA A 189 -6.62 -0.48 -0.82
C ALA A 189 -7.21 -0.04 0.52
N THR A 190 -8.52 0.22 0.57
CA THR A 190 -9.28 0.64 1.76
C THR A 190 -9.68 -0.53 2.66
N LEU A 191 -9.39 -1.78 2.26
CA LEU A 191 -9.90 -2.99 2.91
C LEU A 191 -9.71 -3.03 4.43
N LEU A 192 -8.54 -2.64 4.93
CA LEU A 192 -8.25 -2.64 6.37
C LEU A 192 -8.91 -1.45 7.11
N PHE A 193 -9.32 -0.40 6.40
CA PHE A 193 -10.10 0.70 6.98
C PHE A 193 -11.59 0.34 7.01
N ASP A 194 -12.08 -0.28 5.94
CA ASP A 194 -13.46 -0.74 5.81
C ASP A 194 -13.75 -1.90 6.79
N HIS A 195 -12.73 -2.72 7.07
CA HIS A 195 -12.79 -3.87 7.97
C HIS A 195 -11.61 -3.82 8.96
N PRO A 196 -11.76 -3.05 10.06
CA PRO A 196 -10.64 -2.70 10.92
C PRO A 196 -10.15 -3.82 11.82
N THR A 197 -10.89 -4.92 11.97
CA THR A 197 -10.50 -6.06 12.83
C THR A 197 -10.29 -7.34 12.01
N PRO A 198 -9.43 -8.27 12.47
CA PRO A 198 -9.29 -9.58 11.82
C PRO A 198 -10.61 -10.35 11.67
N ALA A 199 -11.50 -10.27 12.67
CA ALA A 199 -12.83 -10.89 12.60
C ALA A 199 -13.70 -10.26 11.50
N ALA A 200 -13.78 -8.92 11.45
CA ALA A 200 -14.56 -8.20 10.43
C ALA A 200 -14.03 -8.48 9.02
N LEU A 201 -12.71 -8.53 8.86
CA LEU A 201 -12.08 -8.83 7.58
C LEU A 201 -12.34 -10.27 7.14
N ALA A 202 -12.31 -11.24 8.06
CA ALA A 202 -12.63 -12.62 7.76
C ALA A 202 -14.09 -12.80 7.32
N ALA A 203 -15.04 -12.14 8.01
CA ALA A 203 -16.45 -12.15 7.65
C ALA A 203 -16.68 -11.57 6.24
N HIS A 204 -16.03 -10.44 5.91
CA HIS A 204 -16.10 -9.85 4.57
C HIS A 204 -15.54 -10.79 3.49
N LEU A 205 -14.38 -11.40 3.73
CA LEU A 205 -13.76 -12.32 2.77
C LEU A 205 -14.63 -13.56 2.55
N HIS A 206 -15.27 -14.08 3.60
CA HIS A 206 -16.20 -15.19 3.53
C HIS A 206 -17.45 -14.83 2.71
N ALA A 207 -18.12 -13.71 3.02
CA ALA A 207 -19.30 -13.24 2.29
C ALA A 207 -19.01 -13.04 0.80
N ALA A 208 -17.92 -12.32 0.49
CA ALA A 208 -17.52 -12.07 -0.89
C ALA A 208 -17.05 -13.34 -1.63
N HIS A 209 -16.84 -14.47 -0.96
CA HIS A 209 -16.56 -15.77 -1.59
C HIS A 209 -17.83 -16.60 -1.81
N LEU A 210 -18.88 -16.37 -1.01
CA LEU A 210 -20.21 -16.95 -1.21
C LEU A 210 -20.96 -16.28 -2.37
N ASP A 211 -20.74 -14.98 -2.59
CA ASP A 211 -21.36 -14.21 -3.69
C ASP A 211 -20.66 -14.39 -5.05
N ALA A 212 -19.62 -15.23 -5.14
CA ALA A 212 -18.83 -15.41 -6.35
C ALA A 212 -19.54 -16.33 -7.38
N ALA A 213 -20.43 -15.75 -8.19
CA ALA A 213 -20.63 -16.22 -9.57
C ALA A 213 -19.35 -15.95 -10.40
N PRO A 214 -19.00 -16.78 -11.39
CA PRO A 214 -17.74 -16.64 -12.11
C PRO A 214 -17.66 -15.28 -12.83
N PRO A 215 -16.61 -14.48 -12.63
CA PRO A 215 -16.48 -13.18 -13.28
C PRO A 215 -16.20 -13.36 -14.77
N HIS A 216 -17.01 -12.68 -15.60
CA HIS A 216 -16.73 -12.45 -17.01
C HIS A 216 -15.39 -11.70 -17.13
N ALA A 217 -14.47 -12.23 -17.94
CA ALA A 217 -13.13 -11.68 -18.13
C ALA A 217 -13.21 -10.28 -18.74
N ALA A 218 -12.96 -9.25 -17.94
CA ALA A 218 -12.63 -7.92 -18.44
C ALA A 218 -11.16 -7.91 -18.94
N PRO A 219 -10.87 -7.23 -20.07
CA PRO A 219 -9.54 -7.25 -20.67
C PRO A 219 -8.48 -6.55 -19.81
N PRO A 220 -7.18 -6.85 -20.03
CA PRO A 220 -6.11 -6.40 -19.16
C PRO A 220 -5.79 -4.94 -19.46
N ASP A 221 -5.95 -4.06 -18.47
CA ASP A 221 -5.48 -2.68 -18.57
C ASP A 221 -4.37 -2.37 -17.55
N ALA A 222 -3.42 -1.58 -18.05
CA ALA A 222 -2.06 -1.41 -17.60
C ALA A 222 -1.89 -0.89 -16.15
N GLY A 223 -0.79 -1.30 -15.51
CA GLY A 223 -0.43 -0.91 -14.16
C GLY A 223 -0.01 0.56 -14.00
N ALA A 224 -0.28 1.07 -12.81
CA ALA A 224 0.36 2.22 -12.16
C ALA A 224 0.25 3.59 -12.87
N GLY A 225 -0.96 4.16 -12.85
CA GLY A 225 -1.20 5.60 -12.92
C GLY A 225 -2.40 5.90 -12.02
N GLY A 226 -2.26 6.86 -11.11
CA GLY A 226 -3.17 7.06 -9.97
C GLY A 226 -4.66 7.20 -10.33
N ASN A 227 -5.51 6.91 -9.35
CA ASN A 227 -6.97 7.07 -9.41
C ASN A 227 -7.44 8.40 -10.04
N GLY A 228 -6.61 9.44 -10.12
CA GLY A 228 -6.90 10.68 -10.84
C GLY A 228 -7.17 10.53 -12.35
N ALA A 229 -6.67 9.50 -13.04
CA ALA A 229 -7.03 9.28 -14.46
C ALA A 229 -8.43 8.66 -14.61
N ALA A 230 -8.78 7.73 -13.72
CA ALA A 230 -10.11 7.12 -13.68
C ALA A 230 -11.18 8.14 -13.26
N TYR A 231 -10.90 8.95 -12.22
CA TYR A 231 -11.79 10.04 -11.82
C TYR A 231 -11.92 11.11 -12.91
N ARG A 232 -10.82 11.52 -13.58
CA ARG A 232 -10.92 12.47 -14.71
C ARG A 232 -11.69 11.90 -15.88
N THR A 233 -11.58 10.60 -16.15
CA THR A 233 -12.35 9.95 -17.23
C THR A 233 -13.83 9.87 -16.88
N ALA A 234 -14.16 9.54 -15.63
CA ALA A 234 -15.53 9.53 -15.13
C ALA A 234 -16.15 10.95 -15.13
N LEU A 235 -15.40 11.95 -14.66
CA LEU A 235 -15.82 13.37 -14.71
C LEU A 235 -16.01 13.84 -16.16
N ALA A 236 -15.08 13.54 -17.07
CA ALA A 236 -15.23 13.87 -18.48
C ALA A 236 -16.37 13.12 -19.20
N GLN A 237 -16.83 11.98 -18.66
CA GLN A 237 -18.04 11.30 -19.12
C GLN A 237 -19.30 11.97 -18.56
N LEU A 238 -19.29 12.40 -17.30
CA LEU A 238 -20.36 13.20 -16.70
C LEU A 238 -20.52 14.55 -17.40
N ASP A 239 -19.43 15.25 -17.69
CA ASP A 239 -19.44 16.53 -18.42
C ASP A 239 -20.02 16.39 -19.82
N ARG A 240 -19.69 15.28 -20.52
CA ARG A 240 -20.28 14.96 -21.83
C ARG A 240 -21.77 14.64 -21.75
N LEU A 241 -22.21 13.96 -20.70
CA LEU A 241 -23.63 13.68 -20.46
C LEU A 241 -24.40 14.96 -20.05
N ALA A 242 -23.75 15.89 -19.36
CA ALA A 242 -24.32 17.19 -19.00
C ALA A 242 -24.40 18.17 -20.19
N ALA A 243 -23.50 18.05 -21.17
CA ALA A 243 -23.48 18.89 -22.36
C ALA A 243 -24.65 18.63 -23.33
N ASP A 244 -25.26 17.44 -23.28
CA ASP A 244 -26.48 17.11 -24.03
C ASP A 244 -27.51 16.38 -23.13
N PRO A 245 -28.31 17.12 -22.35
CA PRO A 245 -29.32 16.54 -21.46
C PRO A 245 -30.45 15.81 -22.20
N ALA A 246 -30.64 16.09 -23.49
CA ALA A 246 -31.66 15.45 -24.31
C ALA A 246 -31.25 14.04 -24.75
N ALA A 247 -29.94 13.74 -24.80
CA ALA A 247 -29.41 12.39 -25.02
C ALA A 247 -29.62 11.45 -23.81
N LEU A 248 -29.87 12.00 -22.61
CA LEU A 248 -30.35 11.27 -21.42
C LEU A 248 -31.86 10.98 -21.54
N GLY A 249 -32.26 10.39 -22.66
CA GLY A 249 -33.67 10.16 -23.04
C GLY A 249 -34.42 9.16 -22.16
N SER A 250 -33.79 8.58 -21.15
CA SER A 250 -34.43 7.64 -20.22
C SER A 250 -34.61 8.28 -18.84
N ALA A 251 -35.87 8.36 -18.39
CA ALA A 251 -36.23 8.73 -17.02
C ALA A 251 -35.50 7.87 -15.96
N GLU A 252 -35.09 6.65 -16.33
CA GLU A 252 -34.36 5.71 -15.50
C GLU A 252 -32.93 6.17 -15.19
N VAL A 253 -32.22 6.74 -16.18
CA VAL A 253 -30.86 7.28 -15.98
C VAL A 253 -30.91 8.48 -15.03
N ARG A 254 -31.93 9.32 -15.17
CA ARG A 254 -32.16 10.48 -14.30
C ARG A 254 -32.50 10.06 -12.86
N ALA A 255 -33.30 9.01 -12.69
CA ALA A 255 -33.62 8.44 -11.38
C ALA A 255 -32.37 7.83 -10.73
N ARG A 256 -31.55 7.11 -11.51
CA ARG A 256 -30.33 6.48 -11.03
C ARG A 256 -29.26 7.49 -10.61
N LEU A 257 -29.10 8.59 -11.34
CA LEU A 257 -28.19 9.67 -10.96
C LEU A 257 -28.64 10.36 -9.65
N ARG A 258 -29.94 10.56 -9.44
CA ARG A 258 -30.48 11.10 -8.17
C ARG A 258 -30.23 10.17 -6.98
N ASP A 259 -30.44 8.86 -7.16
CA ASP A 259 -30.16 7.84 -6.13
C ASP A 259 -28.66 7.77 -5.79
N LEU A 260 -27.79 7.88 -6.79
CA LEU A 260 -26.33 7.93 -6.57
C LEU A 260 -25.90 9.21 -5.85
N LEU A 261 -26.47 10.36 -6.19
CA LEU A 261 -26.17 11.63 -5.52
C LEU A 261 -26.57 11.60 -4.05
N ALA A 262 -27.79 11.13 -3.75
CA ALA A 262 -28.29 11.03 -2.37
C ALA A 262 -27.39 10.12 -1.50
N ARG A 263 -26.93 8.99 -2.04
CA ARG A 263 -26.00 8.09 -1.33
C ARG A 263 -24.63 8.71 -1.08
N LEU A 264 -24.17 9.59 -1.97
CA LEU A 264 -22.90 10.29 -1.81
C LEU A 264 -23.01 11.43 -0.80
N GLU A 265 -24.15 12.11 -0.75
CA GLU A 265 -24.48 13.12 0.26
C GLU A 265 -24.59 12.48 1.66
N ASP A 266 -25.27 11.34 1.77
CA ASP A 266 -25.39 10.59 3.03
C ASP A 266 -24.06 10.00 3.51
N ALA A 267 -23.12 9.75 2.59
CA ALA A 267 -21.80 9.19 2.90
C ALA A 267 -20.73 10.27 3.14
N ALA A 268 -21.05 11.55 2.96
CA ALA A 268 -20.14 12.64 3.26
C ALA A 268 -20.10 12.87 4.79
N PRO A 269 -18.96 12.65 5.48
CA PRO A 269 -18.85 13.04 6.89
C PRO A 269 -19.00 14.56 7.02
N GLU A 270 -19.46 15.04 8.19
CA GLU A 270 -19.58 16.44 8.66
C GLU A 270 -18.26 17.25 8.52
N SER A 271 -17.79 17.40 7.29
CA SER A 271 -16.61 18.15 6.89
C SER A 271 -17.02 19.37 6.03
N ALA A 272 -18.31 19.49 5.73
CA ALA A 272 -18.89 20.67 5.10
C ALA A 272 -18.98 21.87 6.05
N GLU A 273 -19.00 21.67 7.38
CA GLU A 273 -18.91 22.80 8.33
C GLU A 273 -17.49 23.36 8.46
N LEU A 274 -16.43 22.57 8.23
CA LEU A 274 -15.06 23.09 8.18
C LEU A 274 -14.72 23.87 6.90
N ALA A 275 -15.48 23.68 5.81
CA ALA A 275 -15.25 24.43 4.57
C ALA A 275 -15.91 25.82 4.58
N ALA A 276 -16.77 26.09 5.56
CA ALA A 276 -17.43 27.39 5.77
C ALA A 276 -16.79 28.21 6.91
N ALA A 277 -15.89 27.61 7.70
CA ALA A 277 -15.15 28.31 8.72
C ALA A 277 -14.17 29.30 8.07
N SER A 278 -14.24 30.56 8.47
CA SER A 278 -13.26 31.55 8.03
C SER A 278 -11.90 31.26 8.67
N ASP A 279 -10.81 31.68 8.02
CA ASP A 279 -9.45 31.47 8.52
C ASP A 279 -9.29 31.90 10.00
N ASP A 280 -10.01 32.95 10.43
CA ASP A 280 -9.99 33.46 11.81
C ASP A 280 -10.60 32.47 12.83
N GLU A 281 -11.62 31.70 12.46
CA GLU A 281 -12.26 30.71 13.34
C GLU A 281 -11.41 29.44 13.49
N ILE A 282 -10.59 29.13 12.47
CA ILE A 282 -9.64 28.00 12.51
C ILE A 282 -8.48 28.31 13.47
N PHE A 283 -8.02 29.56 13.53
CA PHE A 283 -6.96 29.96 14.48
C PHE A 283 -7.46 29.99 15.93
N ASP A 284 -8.69 30.44 16.18
CA ASP A 284 -9.29 30.45 17.53
C ASP A 284 -9.53 29.04 18.11
N LEU A 285 -9.77 28.04 17.25
CA LEU A 285 -9.92 26.64 17.66
C LEU A 285 -8.58 26.02 18.07
N ILE A 286 -7.49 26.38 17.38
CA ILE A 286 -6.13 25.90 17.67
C ILE A 286 -5.60 26.52 18.97
N ASP A 287 -5.87 27.81 19.23
CA ASP A 287 -5.44 28.49 20.46
C ASP A 287 -6.23 28.01 21.70
N ASN A 288 -7.48 27.57 21.55
CA ASN A 288 -8.27 27.03 22.66
C ASN A 288 -7.94 25.57 23.00
N GLU A 289 -7.49 24.75 22.05
CA GLU A 289 -7.11 23.35 22.32
C GLU A 289 -5.64 23.17 22.72
N LEU A 290 -4.77 24.14 22.40
CA LEU A 290 -3.36 24.17 22.83
C LEU A 290 -3.15 25.27 23.88
N GLY A 291 -3.83 25.11 25.02
CA GLY A 291 -3.77 26.04 26.14
C GLY A 291 -2.35 26.51 26.46
N THR A 292 -2.09 27.78 26.14
CA THR A 292 -0.99 28.57 26.72
C THR A 292 -1.60 29.66 27.60
N ALA A 293 -1.77 29.31 28.88
CA ALA A 293 -1.74 30.25 30.01
C ALA A 293 -1.00 29.56 31.15
#